data_AF-A0A0F8X0E8-F1
#
_entry.id   AF-A0A0F8X0E8-F1
#
_cell.length_a   1.000
_cell.length_b   1.000
_cell.length_c   1.000
_cell.angle_alpha   90.00
_cell.angle_beta   90.00
_cell.angle_gamma   90.00
#
_symmetry.space_group_name_H-M   'P 1'
#
loop_
_entity.id
_entity.type
_entity.pdbx_description
1 polymer ?
#
loop_
_entity_poly.entity_id
_entity_poly.type
_entity_poly.pdbx_seq_one_letter_code
_entity_poly.pdbx_strand_id
1 'polypeptide(L)'
;NRYGVHWVYLEADDDDVAVVYGTGNYTLAEAEDAQPPSAVPLVVEAGGILAGKIIIKKSAVAFTQVESAFQTKFAGSLATDHADLVSLDFASTGHIGFLAEDGSVALAGAWDMGSQILTNVNIDSGVITGITDLAIADGGTGEGSAQAAIDSLSAVSGATNEHVLTKDTGTGNAIFKVATGGDNDKVGIDSGATPDYIGAASSDGVLRTGAGIIYTDGGNFVTLSSDLVGDNTAGRVIRSVRLTIQNGTNANTLKCSLVDTWNGDTIGEVDNIAKGATTSSWTLNAGGTVLTIEAAGLSGNVLAVLGSIQINASGNNTLQVDFRITANDIVLSMYDGTNAQDFTILVDTGLVAFNVIYITDA
;
A
#
# COMPACT_ATOMS: atom_id res chain seq x y z
N ASN A 1 2.87 91.34 -82.60
CA ASN A 1 1.82 90.43 -82.10
C ASN A 1 0.76 91.24 -81.41
N ARG A 2 -0.51 90.86 -81.54
CA ARG A 2 -1.65 91.59 -81.00
C ARG A 2 -2.56 90.63 -80.23
N TYR A 3 -3.11 91.07 -79.11
CA TYR A 3 -3.86 90.25 -78.16
C TYR A 3 -5.25 90.84 -77.92
N GLY A 4 -6.25 89.96 -77.86
CA GLY A 4 -7.57 90.26 -77.33
C GLY A 4 -7.62 89.90 -75.85
N VAL A 5 -8.38 90.67 -75.09
CA VAL A 5 -8.64 90.44 -73.66
C VAL A 5 -10.12 90.16 -73.51
N HIS A 6 -10.47 89.06 -72.86
CA HIS A 6 -11.86 88.68 -72.59
C HIS A 6 -12.05 88.55 -71.09
N TRP A 7 -13.18 89.02 -70.60
CA TRP A 7 -13.46 89.11 -69.18
C TRP A 7 -14.52 88.11 -68.82
N VAL A 8 -14.24 87.28 -67.82
CA VAL A 8 -15.10 86.18 -67.41
C VAL A 8 -15.80 86.59 -66.12
N TYR A 9 -17.12 86.57 -66.16
CA TYR A 9 -17.98 86.86 -65.04
C TYR A 9 -18.80 85.62 -64.69
N LEU A 10 -18.96 85.38 -63.39
CA LEU A 10 -19.95 84.45 -62.86
C LEU A 10 -21.22 85.24 -62.61
N GLU A 11 -22.34 84.77 -63.12
CA GLU A 11 -23.64 85.34 -62.77
C GLU A 11 -23.98 84.89 -61.33
N ALA A 12 -24.51 85.79 -60.52
CA ALA A 12 -24.72 85.53 -59.08
C ALA A 12 -26.02 84.78 -58.80
N ASP A 13 -26.93 84.74 -59.78
CA ASP A 13 -28.28 84.20 -59.70
C ASP A 13 -28.44 82.83 -60.37
N ASP A 14 -27.49 82.40 -61.20
CA ASP A 14 -27.44 81.08 -61.78
C ASP A 14 -26.00 80.51 -61.82
N ASP A 15 -25.84 79.28 -62.33
CA ASP A 15 -24.53 78.64 -62.50
C ASP A 15 -23.88 79.01 -63.87
N ASP A 16 -24.40 80.04 -64.55
CA ASP A 16 -23.92 80.41 -65.89
C ASP A 16 -22.69 81.34 -65.82
N VAL A 17 -21.92 81.31 -66.91
CA VAL A 17 -20.68 82.06 -67.08
C VAL A 17 -20.81 83.00 -68.27
N ALA A 18 -20.76 84.29 -68.01
CA ALA A 18 -20.73 85.31 -69.04
C ALA A 18 -19.28 85.64 -69.44
N VAL A 19 -19.03 85.71 -70.75
CA VAL A 19 -17.75 86.17 -71.29
C VAL A 19 -17.96 87.45 -72.07
N VAL A 20 -17.41 88.55 -71.54
CA VAL A 20 -17.41 89.85 -72.23
C VAL A 20 -16.16 89.93 -73.10
N TYR A 21 -16.37 89.87 -74.42
CA TYR A 21 -15.29 90.05 -75.38
C TYR A 21 -14.78 91.49 -75.37
N GLY A 22 -13.52 91.70 -75.02
CA GLY A 22 -12.87 93.00 -75.16
C GLY A 22 -12.75 93.42 -76.63
N THR A 23 -12.84 94.73 -76.83
CA THR A 23 -12.85 95.37 -78.16
C THR A 23 -11.51 96.00 -78.55
N GLY A 24 -10.54 95.99 -77.64
CA GLY A 24 -9.22 96.57 -77.85
C GLY A 24 -8.24 95.65 -78.59
N ASN A 25 -7.08 96.21 -78.95
CA ASN A 25 -6.05 95.54 -79.73
C ASN A 25 -4.66 95.77 -79.09
N TYR A 26 -4.31 94.91 -78.14
CA TYR A 26 -3.23 95.16 -77.18
C TYR A 26 -1.93 94.48 -77.59
N THR A 27 -0.79 95.03 -77.15
CA THR A 27 0.44 94.24 -76.93
C THR A 27 0.24 93.31 -75.72
N LEU A 28 1.16 92.37 -75.46
CA LEU A 28 0.97 91.42 -74.34
C LEU A 28 0.95 92.14 -72.99
N ALA A 29 1.91 93.04 -72.75
CA ALA A 29 1.96 93.83 -71.51
C ALA A 29 0.71 94.71 -71.33
N GLU A 30 0.24 95.35 -72.41
CA GLU A 30 -1.03 96.11 -72.35
C GLU A 30 -2.25 95.22 -72.10
N ALA A 31 -2.21 93.93 -72.47
CA ALA A 31 -3.28 92.97 -72.21
C ALA A 31 -3.25 92.45 -70.75
N GLU A 32 -2.06 92.28 -70.20
CA GLU A 32 -1.83 91.96 -68.78
C GLU A 32 -2.31 93.11 -67.89
N ASP A 33 -2.05 94.37 -68.28
CA ASP A 33 -2.48 95.55 -67.51
C ASP A 33 -3.90 96.05 -67.83
N ALA A 34 -4.56 95.47 -68.85
CA ALA A 34 -5.91 95.86 -69.23
C ALA A 34 -6.86 95.74 -68.04
N GLN A 35 -7.70 96.77 -67.85
CA GLN A 35 -8.73 96.81 -66.82
C GLN A 35 -10.09 96.37 -67.40
N PRO A 36 -11.01 95.84 -66.57
CA PRO A 36 -12.32 95.42 -67.04
C PRO A 36 -13.07 96.57 -67.74
N PRO A 37 -13.87 96.30 -68.77
CA PRO A 37 -14.57 97.34 -69.52
C PRO A 37 -15.51 98.11 -68.60
N SER A 38 -15.52 99.44 -68.71
CA SER A 38 -16.42 100.30 -67.92
C SER A 38 -17.88 100.25 -68.38
N ALA A 39 -18.12 99.70 -69.57
CA ALA A 39 -19.45 99.43 -70.11
C ALA A 39 -19.53 97.94 -70.46
N VAL A 40 -20.34 97.20 -69.71
CA VAL A 40 -20.67 95.79 -69.96
C VAL A 40 -22.17 95.65 -70.24
N PRO A 41 -22.62 94.57 -70.89
CA PRO A 41 -24.05 94.32 -71.05
C PRO A 41 -24.79 94.33 -69.71
N LEU A 42 -26.03 94.84 -69.71
CA LEU A 42 -26.82 95.05 -68.49
C LEU A 42 -26.93 93.81 -67.59
N VAL A 43 -26.98 92.61 -68.18
CA VAL A 43 -27.03 91.33 -67.45
C VAL A 43 -25.78 91.12 -66.58
N VAL A 44 -24.60 91.45 -67.11
CA VAL A 44 -23.32 91.36 -66.37
C VAL A 44 -23.17 92.53 -65.39
N GLU A 45 -23.68 93.72 -65.73
CA GLU A 45 -23.63 94.90 -64.85
C GLU A 45 -24.48 94.73 -63.58
N ALA A 46 -25.63 94.06 -63.69
CA ALA A 46 -26.59 93.93 -62.59
C ALA A 46 -26.22 92.83 -61.57
N GLY A 47 -25.52 91.78 -61.99
CA GLY A 47 -25.26 90.60 -61.14
C GLY A 47 -23.97 89.84 -61.42
N GLY A 48 -23.11 90.31 -62.33
CA GLY A 48 -21.87 89.62 -62.69
C GLY A 48 -20.75 89.87 -61.67
N ILE A 49 -20.18 88.79 -61.13
CA ILE A 49 -18.96 88.82 -60.33
C ILE A 49 -17.77 88.52 -61.23
N LEU A 50 -16.79 89.43 -61.29
CA LEU A 50 -15.58 89.20 -62.08
C LEU A 50 -14.84 87.97 -61.53
N ALA A 51 -14.73 86.92 -62.33
CA ALA A 51 -14.09 85.66 -61.98
C ALA A 51 -12.68 85.57 -62.55
N GLY A 52 -12.42 86.23 -63.68
CA GLY A 52 -11.10 86.23 -64.29
C GLY A 52 -10.99 86.96 -65.62
N LYS A 53 -9.80 86.88 -66.20
CA LYS A 53 -9.44 87.49 -67.47
C LYS A 53 -8.72 86.47 -68.34
N ILE A 54 -9.12 86.36 -69.60
CA ILE A 54 -8.52 85.49 -70.59
C ILE A 54 -7.82 86.37 -71.63
N ILE A 55 -6.53 86.15 -71.85
CA ILE A 55 -5.75 86.83 -72.88
C ILE A 55 -5.51 85.85 -74.02
N ILE A 56 -5.81 86.26 -75.25
CA ILE A 56 -5.60 85.44 -76.45
C ILE A 56 -4.87 86.21 -77.54
N LYS A 57 -3.80 85.63 -78.07
CA LYS A 57 -3.08 86.18 -79.22
C LYS A 57 -3.91 86.01 -80.50
N LYS A 58 -3.90 87.02 -81.37
CA LYS A 58 -4.52 86.94 -82.70
C LYS A 58 -4.08 85.67 -83.44
N SER A 59 -5.07 84.91 -83.93
CA SER A 59 -4.90 83.64 -84.66
C SER A 59 -4.28 82.49 -83.84
N ALA A 60 -4.27 82.58 -82.50
CA ALA A 60 -3.91 81.45 -81.66
C ALA A 60 -5.06 80.45 -81.52
N VAL A 61 -4.70 79.17 -81.33
CA VAL A 61 -5.65 78.06 -81.10
C VAL A 61 -5.76 77.69 -79.61
N ALA A 62 -5.06 78.40 -78.74
CA ALA A 62 -5.09 78.25 -77.29
C ALA A 62 -5.03 79.63 -76.61
N PHE A 63 -5.58 79.73 -75.41
CA PHE A 63 -5.46 80.93 -74.60
C PHE A 63 -4.00 81.15 -74.21
N THR A 64 -3.57 82.41 -74.31
CA THR A 64 -2.21 82.81 -73.92
C THR A 64 -2.07 82.82 -72.41
N GLN A 65 -3.09 83.32 -71.73
CA GLN A 65 -3.11 83.38 -70.27
C GLN A 65 -4.55 83.38 -69.78
N VAL A 66 -4.77 82.75 -68.63
CA VAL A 66 -6.04 82.80 -67.89
C VAL A 66 -5.69 83.21 -66.48
N GLU A 67 -6.21 84.36 -66.05
CA GLU A 67 -5.96 84.95 -64.75
C GLU A 67 -7.23 84.87 -63.92
N SER A 68 -7.10 84.42 -62.68
CA SER A 68 -8.18 84.43 -61.69
C SER A 68 -8.29 85.82 -61.08
N ALA A 69 -9.52 86.29 -60.86
CA ALA A 69 -9.80 87.48 -60.05
C ALA A 69 -9.76 87.18 -58.53
N PHE A 70 -9.78 85.91 -58.13
CA PHE A 70 -9.72 85.48 -56.73
C PHE A 70 -8.29 85.25 -56.23
N GLN A 71 -8.01 85.66 -54.99
CA GLN A 71 -6.69 85.58 -54.36
C GLN A 71 -6.44 84.29 -53.53
N THR A 72 -7.49 83.55 -53.10
CA THR A 72 -7.36 82.42 -52.16
C THR A 72 -7.95 81.12 -52.72
N LYS A 73 -7.24 79.98 -52.55
CA LYS A 73 -7.69 78.62 -52.93
C LYS A 73 -7.66 77.67 -51.72
N PHE A 74 -8.71 76.87 -51.51
CA PHE A 74 -8.81 75.88 -50.42
C PHE A 74 -8.71 74.43 -50.93
N ALA A 75 -8.13 73.51 -50.15
CA ALA A 75 -8.07 72.07 -50.41
C ALA A 75 -8.46 71.26 -49.16
N GLY A 76 -9.26 70.20 -49.28
CA GLY A 76 -9.67 69.32 -48.17
C GLY A 76 -8.77 68.08 -48.04
N SER A 77 -8.55 67.59 -46.81
CA SER A 77 -7.75 66.38 -46.49
C SER A 77 -8.66 65.23 -46.01
N LEU A 78 -8.38 63.99 -46.43
CA LEU A 78 -9.00 62.76 -45.91
C LEU A 78 -8.04 62.08 -44.91
N ALA A 79 -8.58 61.43 -43.87
CA ALA A 79 -7.78 60.64 -42.92
C ALA A 79 -7.23 59.38 -43.62
N THR A 80 -5.93 59.13 -43.52
CA THR A 80 -5.25 58.01 -44.20
C THR A 80 -4.77 56.95 -43.19
N ASP A 81 -4.61 57.33 -41.92
CA ASP A 81 -4.24 56.46 -40.81
C ASP A 81 -5.39 56.36 -39.80
N HIS A 82 -5.58 55.19 -39.19
CA HIS A 82 -6.55 55.02 -38.11
C HIS A 82 -6.17 55.85 -36.87
N ALA A 83 -4.87 56.12 -36.67
CA ALA A 83 -4.40 57.00 -35.60
C ALA A 83 -4.85 58.47 -35.80
N ASP A 84 -5.28 58.85 -37.01
CA ASP A 84 -5.81 60.18 -37.31
C ASP A 84 -7.25 60.38 -36.78
N LEU A 85 -7.90 59.30 -36.32
CA LEU A 85 -9.22 59.32 -35.68
C LEU A 85 -9.03 59.49 -34.18
N VAL A 86 -9.17 60.72 -33.70
CA VAL A 86 -9.07 61.07 -32.28
C VAL A 86 -10.03 60.20 -31.45
N SER A 87 -9.54 59.56 -30.39
CA SER A 87 -10.30 58.73 -29.43
C SER A 87 -10.60 57.27 -29.85
N LEU A 88 -9.87 56.74 -30.83
CA LEU A 88 -9.90 55.31 -31.21
C LEU A 88 -8.51 54.66 -31.21
N ASP A 89 -7.50 55.35 -30.71
CA ASP A 89 -6.19 54.72 -30.53
C ASP A 89 -6.23 53.69 -29.40
N PHE A 90 -5.45 52.63 -29.57
CA PHE A 90 -5.40 51.43 -28.71
C PHE A 90 -5.12 51.72 -27.22
N ALA A 91 -4.75 52.95 -26.86
CA ALA A 91 -4.33 53.33 -25.51
C ALA A 91 -5.15 54.49 -24.90
N SER A 92 -5.94 55.24 -25.67
CA SER A 92 -6.68 56.39 -25.16
C SER A 92 -8.19 56.14 -25.12
N THR A 93 -8.78 56.43 -23.96
CA THR A 93 -10.23 56.54 -23.68
C THR A 93 -11.02 55.26 -23.38
N GLY A 94 -10.60 54.52 -22.36
CA GLY A 94 -11.53 53.65 -21.58
C GLY A 94 -11.97 52.35 -22.26
N HIS A 95 -11.47 52.07 -23.46
CA HIS A 95 -11.50 50.73 -24.02
C HIS A 95 -10.44 49.87 -23.31
N ILE A 96 -10.88 48.97 -22.44
CA ILE A 96 -10.05 47.85 -22.00
C ILE A 96 -9.81 46.98 -23.24
N GLY A 97 -8.57 46.99 -23.71
CA GLY A 97 -8.14 46.30 -24.93
C GLY A 97 -8.65 44.87 -24.98
N PHE A 98 -9.02 44.43 -26.18
CA PHE A 98 -9.37 43.05 -26.43
C PHE A 98 -8.16 42.16 -26.07
N LEU A 99 -8.44 40.97 -25.52
CA LEU A 99 -7.42 39.93 -25.46
C LEU A 99 -6.97 39.64 -26.90
N ALA A 100 -5.68 39.82 -27.18
CA ALA A 100 -5.14 39.45 -28.48
C ALA A 100 -5.37 37.95 -28.70
N GLU A 101 -5.85 37.58 -29.89
CA GLU A 101 -6.16 36.17 -30.24
C GLU A 101 -4.93 35.26 -30.10
N ASP A 102 -3.72 35.84 -30.20
CA ASP A 102 -2.44 35.15 -30.03
C ASP A 102 -2.01 34.98 -28.56
N GLY A 103 -2.78 35.49 -27.60
CA GLY A 103 -2.50 35.40 -26.16
C GLY A 103 -1.32 36.27 -25.69
N SER A 104 -0.85 37.23 -26.49
CA SER A 104 0.30 38.08 -26.16
C SER A 104 0.05 39.07 -25.01
N VAL A 105 -1.22 39.30 -24.64
CA VAL A 105 -1.63 40.19 -23.55
C VAL A 105 -1.90 39.37 -22.29
N ALA A 106 -1.03 39.49 -21.30
CA ALA A 106 -1.23 38.87 -19.99
C ALA A 106 -2.30 39.60 -19.16
N LEU A 107 -3.18 38.86 -18.51
CA LEU A 107 -4.11 39.39 -17.51
C LEU A 107 -3.37 39.61 -16.18
N ALA A 108 -3.20 40.87 -15.77
CA ALA A 108 -2.48 41.23 -14.54
C ALA A 108 -3.35 41.20 -13.26
N GLY A 109 -4.66 40.92 -13.39
CA GLY A 109 -5.62 40.97 -12.27
C GLY A 109 -6.59 39.79 -12.26
N ALA A 110 -7.45 39.74 -11.23
CA ALA A 110 -8.50 38.75 -11.13
C ALA A 110 -9.50 38.90 -12.29
N TRP A 111 -9.75 37.81 -13.01
CA TRP A 111 -10.73 37.79 -14.08
C TRP A 111 -12.08 37.36 -13.53
N ASP A 112 -13.05 38.29 -13.50
CA ASP A 112 -14.45 37.97 -13.24
C ASP A 112 -15.16 37.73 -14.57
N MET A 113 -15.44 36.46 -14.87
CA MET A 113 -16.14 36.04 -16.07
C MET A 113 -17.65 35.85 -15.85
N GLY A 114 -18.15 36.01 -14.62
CA GLY A 114 -19.46 35.50 -14.22
C GLY A 114 -19.55 33.98 -14.41
N SER A 115 -20.66 33.52 -15.00
CA SER A 115 -20.87 32.10 -15.32
C SER A 115 -20.50 31.82 -16.77
N GLN A 116 -19.49 30.98 -17.00
CA GLN A 116 -19.02 30.58 -18.33
C GLN A 116 -18.80 29.07 -18.38
N ILE A 117 -19.04 28.47 -19.54
CA ILE A 117 -18.64 27.09 -19.83
C ILE A 117 -17.32 27.18 -20.59
N LEU A 118 -16.22 26.77 -19.97
CA LEU A 118 -14.90 26.76 -20.59
C LEU A 118 -14.57 25.34 -21.06
N THR A 119 -14.23 25.20 -22.34
CA THR A 119 -13.72 23.95 -22.93
C THR A 119 -12.22 24.08 -23.21
N ASN A 120 -11.48 22.99 -23.12
CA ASN A 120 -10.03 22.93 -23.43
C ASN A 120 -9.17 23.89 -22.59
N VAL A 121 -9.51 24.07 -21.32
CA VAL A 121 -8.68 24.84 -20.39
C VAL A 121 -7.43 24.02 -20.06
N ASN A 122 -6.26 24.54 -20.44
CA ASN A 122 -4.98 23.99 -20.00
C ASN A 122 -4.41 24.84 -18.85
N ILE A 123 -4.00 24.18 -17.76
CA ILE A 123 -3.41 24.83 -16.58
C ILE A 123 -2.07 24.16 -16.33
N ASP A 124 -1.01 24.72 -16.94
CA ASP A 124 0.34 24.15 -16.87
C ASP A 124 1.06 24.41 -15.52
N SER A 125 0.51 25.30 -14.69
CA SER A 125 1.04 25.62 -13.35
C SER A 125 0.03 26.38 -12.49
N GLY A 126 0.36 26.56 -11.21
CA GLY A 126 -0.42 27.39 -10.27
C GLY A 126 -1.18 26.59 -9.23
N VAL A 127 -2.09 27.26 -8.52
CA VAL A 127 -2.94 26.65 -7.49
C VAL A 127 -4.39 27.04 -7.76
N ILE A 128 -5.26 26.04 -7.90
CA ILE A 128 -6.71 26.25 -7.97
C ILE A 128 -7.23 26.31 -6.54
N THR A 129 -7.81 27.44 -6.14
CA THR A 129 -8.35 27.65 -4.79
C THR A 129 -9.75 28.27 -4.87
N GLY A 130 -10.54 28.20 -3.80
CA GLY A 130 -11.85 28.87 -3.72
C GLY A 130 -12.99 28.21 -4.51
N ILE A 131 -12.78 26.98 -5.01
CA ILE A 131 -13.83 26.15 -5.61
C ILE A 131 -14.47 25.26 -4.54
N THR A 132 -15.76 24.94 -4.68
CA THR A 132 -16.46 24.05 -3.74
C THR A 132 -15.95 22.62 -3.85
N ASP A 133 -15.94 22.07 -5.06
CA ASP A 133 -15.41 20.75 -5.37
C ASP A 133 -14.86 20.74 -6.79
N LEU A 134 -13.73 20.06 -7.02
CA LEU A 134 -13.25 19.71 -8.36
C LEU A 134 -13.74 18.30 -8.68
N ALA A 135 -14.71 18.17 -9.59
CA ALA A 135 -15.08 16.87 -10.11
C ALA A 135 -13.93 16.33 -10.97
N ILE A 136 -13.29 15.26 -10.51
CA ILE A 136 -12.24 14.57 -11.27
C ILE A 136 -12.90 13.45 -12.08
N ALA A 137 -13.06 13.64 -13.38
CA ALA A 137 -13.50 12.57 -14.28
C ALA A 137 -12.43 11.47 -14.36
N ASP A 138 -12.86 10.22 -14.50
CA ASP A 138 -11.99 9.04 -14.66
C ASP A 138 -10.88 8.92 -13.60
N GLY A 139 -11.20 9.34 -12.36
CA GLY A 139 -10.34 9.21 -11.18
C GLY A 139 -9.02 9.97 -11.26
N GLY A 140 -8.87 10.91 -12.20
CA GLY A 140 -7.62 11.66 -12.42
C GLY A 140 -6.54 10.85 -13.13
N THR A 141 -6.89 9.64 -13.56
CA THR A 141 -6.00 8.70 -14.26
C THR A 141 -6.26 8.64 -15.76
N GLY A 142 -7.43 9.12 -16.21
CA GLY A 142 -7.88 9.00 -17.60
C GLY A 142 -8.37 7.59 -17.96
N GLU A 143 -8.57 6.73 -16.96
CA GLU A 143 -8.95 5.32 -17.14
C GLU A 143 -10.47 5.10 -17.05
N GLY A 144 -11.03 4.37 -18.00
CA GLY A 144 -12.49 4.14 -18.12
C GLY A 144 -13.07 3.07 -17.17
N SER A 145 -12.27 2.52 -16.25
CA SER A 145 -12.75 1.53 -15.28
C SER A 145 -12.12 1.74 -13.90
N ALA A 146 -12.85 1.39 -12.85
CA ALA A 146 -12.36 1.49 -11.47
C ALA A 146 -11.09 0.66 -11.23
N GLN A 147 -10.95 -0.50 -11.88
CA GLN A 147 -9.74 -1.33 -11.74
C GLN A 147 -8.53 -0.66 -12.40
N ALA A 148 -8.69 -0.15 -13.62
CA ALA A 148 -7.60 0.52 -14.34
C ALA A 148 -7.16 1.82 -13.63
N ALA A 149 -8.10 2.59 -13.07
CA ALA A 149 -7.76 3.77 -12.27
C ALA A 149 -6.95 3.41 -11.01
N ILE A 150 -7.29 2.31 -10.34
CA ILE A 150 -6.55 1.81 -9.17
C ILE A 150 -5.16 1.32 -9.57
N ASP A 151 -5.05 0.60 -10.69
CA ASP A 151 -3.77 0.11 -11.21
C ASP A 151 -2.83 1.29 -11.53
N SER A 152 -3.34 2.37 -12.13
CA SER A 152 -2.59 3.59 -12.44
C SER A 152 -2.20 4.41 -11.20
N LEU A 153 -3.05 4.46 -10.16
CA LEU A 153 -2.76 5.23 -8.95
C LEU A 153 -1.76 4.51 -8.01
N SER A 154 -1.74 3.19 -8.01
CA SER A 154 -1.01 2.41 -7.00
C SER A 154 0.03 1.42 -7.53
N ALA A 155 0.18 1.31 -8.86
CA ALA A 155 1.11 0.40 -9.53
C ALA A 155 0.92 -1.09 -9.13
N VAL A 156 -0.34 -1.51 -8.92
CA VAL A 156 -0.72 -2.84 -8.42
C VAL A 156 -0.04 -4.00 -9.15
N SER A 157 0.11 -3.90 -10.48
CA SER A 157 0.67 -4.99 -11.31
C SER A 157 2.16 -5.27 -11.08
N GLY A 158 2.90 -4.35 -10.44
CA GLY A 158 4.33 -4.47 -10.17
C GLY A 158 4.69 -4.60 -8.69
N ALA A 159 3.71 -4.67 -7.79
CA ALA A 159 3.98 -4.70 -6.36
C ALA A 159 4.50 -6.07 -5.91
N THR A 160 5.58 -6.08 -5.13
CA THR A 160 6.28 -7.30 -4.72
C THR A 160 6.17 -7.63 -3.23
N ASN A 161 5.87 -6.66 -2.35
CA ASN A 161 5.67 -6.92 -0.90
C ASN A 161 4.82 -5.84 -0.20
N GLU A 162 4.28 -6.21 0.96
CA GLU A 162 3.47 -5.42 1.92
C GLU A 162 1.98 -5.35 1.60
N HIS A 163 1.46 -4.23 1.09
CA HIS A 163 0.03 -4.08 0.79
C HIS A 163 -0.16 -3.20 -0.44
N VAL A 164 -1.03 -3.61 -1.37
CA VAL A 164 -1.48 -2.82 -2.51
C VAL A 164 -2.81 -2.13 -2.19
N LEU A 165 -2.96 -0.88 -2.62
CA LEU A 165 -4.27 -0.23 -2.65
C LEU A 165 -5.10 -0.94 -3.73
N THR A 166 -6.19 -1.57 -3.34
CA THR A 166 -7.08 -2.29 -4.25
C THR A 166 -8.54 -2.03 -3.90
N LYS A 167 -9.45 -2.50 -4.75
CA LYS A 167 -10.88 -2.43 -4.51
C LYS A 167 -11.29 -3.58 -3.59
N ASP A 168 -12.07 -3.28 -2.56
CA ASP A 168 -12.83 -4.29 -1.86
C ASP A 168 -13.93 -4.84 -2.78
N THR A 169 -13.92 -6.14 -3.04
CA THR A 169 -14.87 -6.77 -3.97
C THR A 169 -16.30 -6.78 -3.44
N GLY A 170 -16.49 -6.68 -2.12
CA GLY A 170 -17.81 -6.60 -1.49
C GLY A 170 -18.40 -5.19 -1.48
N THR A 171 -17.67 -4.23 -0.90
CA THR A 171 -18.17 -2.85 -0.72
C THR A 171 -17.84 -1.91 -1.87
N GLY A 172 -16.84 -2.25 -2.68
CA GLY A 172 -16.31 -1.40 -3.73
C GLY A 172 -15.41 -0.27 -3.25
N ASN A 173 -15.14 -0.17 -1.94
CA ASN A 173 -14.27 0.85 -1.35
C ASN A 173 -12.78 0.54 -1.61
N ALA A 174 -11.94 1.57 -1.58
CA ALA A 174 -10.50 1.40 -1.62
C ALA A 174 -9.99 0.83 -0.28
N ILE A 175 -9.15 -0.20 -0.33
CA ILE A 175 -8.56 -0.87 0.83
C ILE A 175 -7.11 -1.27 0.56
N PHE A 176 -6.29 -1.38 1.59
CA PHE A 176 -4.97 -2.00 1.50
C PHE A 176 -5.08 -3.51 1.72
N LYS A 177 -4.70 -4.34 0.73
CA LYS A 177 -4.64 -5.81 0.82
C LYS A 177 -3.24 -6.31 0.52
N VAL A 178 -2.84 -7.44 1.10
CA VAL A 178 -1.58 -8.12 0.78
C VAL A 178 -1.52 -8.39 -0.73
N ALA A 179 -0.38 -8.12 -1.36
CA ALA A 179 -0.16 -8.38 -2.78
C ALA A 179 -0.23 -9.89 -3.07
N THR A 180 -0.83 -10.27 -4.20
CA THR A 180 -0.92 -11.66 -4.65
C THR A 180 0.49 -12.28 -4.76
N GLY A 181 0.88 -13.17 -3.83
CA GLY A 181 2.18 -13.86 -3.80
C GLY A 181 3.16 -13.43 -2.70
N GLY A 182 2.76 -12.55 -1.76
CA GLY A 182 3.55 -12.21 -0.58
C GLY A 182 3.44 -13.27 0.52
N ASP A 183 3.97 -14.48 0.30
CA ASP A 183 3.92 -15.55 1.29
C ASP A 183 4.94 -15.28 2.42
N ASN A 184 4.45 -14.84 3.58
CA ASN A 184 5.21 -14.84 4.83
C ASN A 184 4.67 -15.92 5.79
N ASP A 185 4.38 -17.09 5.24
CA ASP A 185 3.75 -18.18 5.99
C ASP A 185 4.82 -19.00 6.73
N LYS A 186 5.24 -18.49 7.89
CA LYS A 186 6.00 -19.32 8.86
C LYS A 186 5.13 -20.44 9.45
N VAL A 187 3.81 -20.32 9.31
CA VAL A 187 2.77 -21.33 9.57
C VAL A 187 1.59 -21.05 8.63
N GLY A 188 1.29 -21.97 7.72
CA GLY A 188 0.13 -21.89 6.82
C GLY A 188 -1.05 -22.71 7.32
N ILE A 189 -2.27 -22.33 6.95
CA ILE A 189 -3.48 -23.12 7.17
C ILE A 189 -3.61 -24.10 6.00
N ASP A 190 -3.80 -25.40 6.26
CA ASP A 190 -4.01 -26.38 5.20
C ASP A 190 -5.23 -26.03 4.33
N SER A 191 -5.10 -26.28 3.02
CA SER A 191 -6.15 -25.99 2.03
C SER A 191 -7.50 -26.66 2.31
N GLY A 192 -7.53 -27.75 3.07
CA GLY A 192 -8.75 -28.46 3.47
C GLY A 192 -9.21 -28.18 4.90
N ALA A 193 -8.56 -27.26 5.63
CA ALA A 193 -8.92 -26.97 7.01
C ALA A 193 -10.32 -26.33 7.11
N THR A 194 -11.12 -26.81 8.07
CA THR A 194 -12.39 -26.18 8.43
C THR A 194 -12.17 -24.89 9.24
N PRO A 195 -13.12 -23.94 9.27
CA PRO A 195 -13.04 -22.76 10.13
C PRO A 195 -12.69 -23.14 11.58
N ASP A 196 -11.79 -22.35 12.18
CA ASP A 196 -11.19 -22.55 13.52
C ASP A 196 -10.05 -23.59 13.62
N TYR A 197 -9.62 -24.20 12.51
CA TYR A 197 -8.53 -25.19 12.49
C TYR A 197 -7.37 -24.81 11.54
N ILE A 198 -6.19 -25.36 11.79
CA ILE A 198 -4.95 -25.11 11.02
C ILE A 198 -4.60 -26.28 10.06
N GLY A 199 -5.32 -27.42 10.12
CA GLY A 199 -5.09 -28.61 9.28
C GLY A 199 -6.39 -29.31 8.87
N ALA A 200 -6.36 -30.09 7.78
CA ALA A 200 -7.54 -30.78 7.23
C ALA A 200 -7.67 -32.23 7.72
N ALA A 201 -6.55 -32.86 8.08
CA ALA A 201 -6.51 -34.24 8.56
C ALA A 201 -5.35 -34.50 9.55
N SER A 202 -5.33 -35.70 10.12
CA SER A 202 -4.20 -36.19 10.91
C SER A 202 -2.90 -36.10 10.10
N SER A 203 -1.92 -35.36 10.64
CA SER A 203 -0.57 -35.16 10.10
C SER A 203 -0.37 -34.17 8.95
N ASP A 204 -1.33 -33.27 8.63
CA ASP A 204 -1.06 -32.17 7.68
C ASP A 204 -0.79 -30.78 8.31
N GLY A 205 -0.88 -30.66 9.64
CA GLY A 205 -0.66 -29.40 10.36
C GLY A 205 0.79 -29.11 10.83
N VAL A 206 0.92 -28.16 11.77
CA VAL A 206 2.22 -27.65 12.31
C VAL A 206 3.06 -28.74 13.00
N LEU A 207 2.43 -29.78 13.55
CA LEU A 207 3.09 -30.86 14.27
C LEU A 207 3.06 -32.14 13.45
N ARG A 208 4.24 -32.58 12.98
CA ARG A 208 4.42 -33.88 12.34
C ARG A 208 4.67 -34.93 13.41
N THR A 209 3.84 -35.97 13.46
CA THR A 209 4.11 -37.12 14.33
C THR A 209 4.15 -38.41 13.54
N GLY A 210 5.03 -39.32 13.96
CA GLY A 210 4.95 -40.72 13.56
C GLY A 210 3.74 -41.38 14.24
N ALA A 211 3.11 -42.32 13.53
CA ALA A 211 1.86 -42.99 13.88
C ALA A 211 1.43 -42.91 15.36
N GLY A 212 0.42 -42.10 15.66
CA GLY A 212 -0.33 -42.17 16.91
C GLY A 212 -0.26 -40.97 17.85
N ILE A 213 -0.73 -39.78 17.43
CA ILE A 213 -1.41 -38.89 18.38
C ILE A 213 -2.90 -39.18 18.27
N ILE A 214 -3.48 -39.76 19.31
CA ILE A 214 -4.93 -39.84 19.48
C ILE A 214 -5.35 -38.54 20.16
N TYR A 215 -6.12 -37.71 19.46
CA TYR A 215 -6.72 -36.52 20.04
C TYR A 215 -8.14 -36.87 20.51
N THR A 216 -8.53 -36.33 21.66
CA THR A 216 -9.95 -36.26 22.05
C THR A 216 -10.34 -34.78 21.95
N ASP A 217 -11.33 -34.49 21.11
CA ASP A 217 -11.82 -33.15 20.78
C ASP A 217 -12.22 -32.32 22.03
N GLY A 218 -11.93 -31.01 22.02
CA GLY A 218 -12.46 -30.08 23.04
C GLY A 218 -11.66 -28.81 23.38
N GLY A 219 -10.50 -28.53 22.77
CA GLY A 219 -9.70 -27.35 23.14
C GLY A 219 -8.80 -26.76 22.05
N ASN A 220 -8.45 -25.48 22.22
CA ASN A 220 -7.63 -24.68 21.28
C ASN A 220 -6.13 -25.06 21.22
N PHE A 221 -5.71 -26.07 22.01
CA PHE A 221 -4.32 -26.50 22.11
C PHE A 221 -4.23 -28.02 21.98
N VAL A 222 -3.21 -28.49 21.25
CA VAL A 222 -2.84 -29.91 21.23
C VAL A 222 -2.09 -30.24 22.53
N THR A 223 -2.74 -30.96 23.43
CA THR A 223 -2.08 -31.51 24.62
C THR A 223 -1.41 -32.83 24.26
N LEU A 224 -0.07 -32.88 24.35
CA LEU A 224 0.69 -34.11 24.20
C LEU A 224 0.83 -34.76 25.59
N SER A 225 0.27 -35.96 25.78
CA SER A 225 0.55 -36.78 26.97
C SER A 225 1.71 -37.74 26.70
N SER A 226 2.53 -37.98 27.72
CA SER A 226 3.64 -38.93 27.67
C SER A 226 3.24 -40.32 28.20
N ASP A 227 1.99 -40.72 27.97
CA ASP A 227 1.45 -41.95 28.55
C ASP A 227 2.19 -43.18 28.01
N LEU A 228 2.31 -44.20 28.85
CA LEU A 228 2.94 -45.46 28.46
C LEU A 228 2.07 -46.16 27.40
N VAL A 229 2.65 -46.37 26.22
CA VAL A 229 1.96 -47.04 25.10
C VAL A 229 1.53 -48.45 25.51
N GLY A 230 0.21 -48.70 25.54
CA GLY A 230 -0.37 -50.02 25.81
C GLY A 230 -1.31 -50.08 27.01
N ASP A 231 -1.42 -49.03 27.81
CA ASP A 231 -2.53 -48.88 28.76
C ASP A 231 -3.20 -47.51 28.61
N ASN A 232 -4.48 -47.44 28.94
CA ASN A 232 -5.29 -46.21 28.82
C ASN A 232 -5.37 -45.45 30.16
N THR A 233 -4.40 -45.67 31.07
CA THR A 233 -4.42 -45.08 32.41
C THR A 233 -3.34 -44.01 32.52
N ALA A 234 -3.78 -42.76 32.49
CA ALA A 234 -2.89 -41.61 32.57
C ALA A 234 -2.03 -41.64 33.86
N GLY A 235 -0.80 -41.17 33.73
CA GLY A 235 0.10 -40.91 34.86
C GLY A 235 0.90 -42.11 35.38
N ARG A 236 0.75 -43.31 34.79
CA ARG A 236 1.62 -44.45 35.14
C ARG A 236 3.08 -44.17 34.79
N VAL A 237 3.98 -44.62 35.65
CA VAL A 237 5.42 -44.38 35.51
C VAL A 237 6.14 -45.73 35.43
N ILE A 238 6.94 -45.94 34.37
CA ILE A 238 7.93 -47.02 34.37
C ILE A 238 9.11 -46.58 35.23
N ARG A 239 9.49 -47.46 36.14
CA ARG A 239 10.55 -47.29 37.11
C ARG A 239 11.59 -48.38 36.93
N SER A 240 12.86 -48.03 37.08
CA SER A 240 13.97 -48.98 37.11
C SER A 240 14.85 -48.72 38.31
N VAL A 241 15.08 -49.75 39.11
CA VAL A 241 15.90 -49.70 40.33
C VAL A 241 16.88 -50.87 40.37
N ARG A 242 17.98 -50.68 41.10
CA ARG A 242 18.88 -51.75 41.49
C ARG A 242 18.58 -52.17 42.92
N LEU A 243 18.12 -53.40 43.10
CA LEU A 243 18.01 -54.04 44.41
C LEU A 243 19.33 -54.71 44.75
N THR A 244 19.90 -54.43 45.92
CA THR A 244 21.08 -55.14 46.45
C THR A 244 20.75 -55.74 47.80
N ILE A 245 21.10 -57.02 47.98
CA ILE A 245 20.94 -57.77 49.21
C ILE A 245 22.33 -58.26 49.65
N GLN A 246 22.68 -57.95 50.89
CA GLN A 246 23.95 -58.27 51.53
C GLN A 246 23.71 -58.92 52.88
N ASN A 247 24.75 -59.50 53.47
CA ASN A 247 24.70 -59.89 54.86
C ASN A 247 24.47 -58.65 55.74
N GLY A 248 23.53 -58.76 56.68
CA GLY A 248 23.22 -57.69 57.60
C GLY A 248 24.25 -57.59 58.73
N THR A 249 23.98 -56.69 59.67
CA THR A 249 24.90 -56.39 60.78
C THR A 249 24.97 -57.54 61.80
N ASN A 250 23.92 -58.37 61.87
CA ASN A 250 23.84 -59.52 62.76
C ASN A 250 23.57 -60.82 61.97
N ALA A 251 23.90 -61.97 62.57
CA ALA A 251 23.51 -63.26 62.03
C ALA A 251 21.98 -63.34 61.86
N ASN A 252 21.52 -63.82 60.70
CA ASN A 252 20.11 -63.88 60.29
C ASN A 252 19.43 -62.54 59.97
N THR A 253 20.22 -61.50 59.69
CA THR A 253 19.70 -60.24 59.14
C THR A 253 20.19 -60.03 57.72
N LEU A 254 19.37 -59.40 56.87
CA LEU A 254 19.77 -58.96 55.54
C LEU A 254 19.94 -57.45 55.54
N LYS A 255 20.98 -56.98 54.85
CA LYS A 255 21.11 -55.58 54.47
C LYS A 255 20.54 -55.39 53.07
N CYS A 256 19.42 -54.69 52.96
CA CYS A 256 18.72 -54.45 51.70
C CYS A 256 18.86 -52.97 51.29
N SER A 257 19.02 -52.71 49.99
CA SER A 257 19.03 -51.34 49.45
C SER A 257 18.44 -51.30 48.05
N LEU A 258 17.68 -50.24 47.76
CA LEU A 258 17.16 -49.91 46.43
C LEU A 258 17.78 -48.61 45.97
N VAL A 259 18.40 -48.64 44.79
CA VAL A 259 19.02 -47.47 44.17
C VAL A 259 18.29 -47.18 42.87
N ASP A 260 17.75 -45.96 42.75
CA ASP A 260 17.13 -45.52 41.50
C ASP A 260 18.16 -45.54 40.35
N THR A 261 17.72 -46.05 39.21
CA THR A 261 18.46 -46.01 37.94
C THR A 261 17.70 -45.26 36.84
N TRP A 262 16.36 -45.20 36.91
CA TRP A 262 15.52 -44.41 36.01
C TRP A 262 14.09 -44.28 36.57
N ASN A 263 13.66 -43.06 36.86
CA ASN A 263 12.31 -42.71 37.34
C ASN A 263 11.82 -43.54 38.54
N GLY A 264 12.71 -44.19 39.26
CA GLY A 264 12.41 -45.11 40.33
C GLY A 264 12.42 -44.48 41.71
N ASP A 265 12.24 -45.34 42.69
CA ASP A 265 12.20 -44.93 44.08
C ASP A 265 13.61 -44.80 44.64
N THR A 266 13.84 -43.68 45.33
CA THR A 266 15.04 -43.51 46.15
C THR A 266 14.70 -43.94 47.58
N ILE A 267 14.67 -45.25 47.84
CA ILE A 267 14.58 -45.74 49.22
C ILE A 267 15.97 -45.59 49.85
N GLY A 268 16.15 -44.49 50.58
CA GLY A 268 17.39 -44.17 51.28
C GLY A 268 17.73 -45.06 52.47
N GLU A 269 16.90 -46.04 52.81
CA GLU A 269 17.10 -46.88 53.98
C GLU A 269 17.86 -48.16 53.63
N VAL A 270 19.15 -48.12 53.95
CA VAL A 270 19.92 -49.34 54.22
C VAL A 270 19.35 -49.97 55.49
N ASP A 271 18.44 -50.92 55.33
CA ASP A 271 17.80 -51.55 56.47
C ASP A 271 18.42 -52.93 56.75
N ASN A 272 18.55 -53.25 58.03
CA ASN A 272 18.95 -54.57 58.51
C ASN A 272 17.70 -55.34 58.92
N ILE A 273 17.09 -56.05 57.98
CA ILE A 273 15.85 -56.80 58.22
C ILE A 273 16.15 -58.19 58.79
N ALA A 274 15.61 -58.51 59.96
CA ALA A 274 15.72 -59.85 60.56
C ALA A 274 14.66 -60.81 60.01
N LYS A 275 14.91 -62.12 60.07
CA LYS A 275 13.89 -63.14 59.74
C LYS A 275 12.65 -62.98 60.61
N GLY A 276 11.48 -63.03 59.99
CA GLY A 276 10.19 -62.86 60.64
C GLY A 276 9.89 -61.44 61.10
N ALA A 277 10.66 -60.45 60.63
CA ALA A 277 10.46 -59.04 60.94
C ALA A 277 9.91 -58.28 59.74
N THR A 278 9.31 -57.13 60.05
CA THR A 278 8.86 -56.11 59.10
C THR A 278 9.40 -54.77 59.59
N THR A 279 9.96 -53.99 58.68
CA THR A 279 10.31 -52.58 58.88
C THR A 279 9.38 -51.69 58.06
N SER A 280 9.68 -50.41 57.94
CA SER A 280 8.89 -49.47 57.13
C SER A 280 8.80 -49.92 55.67
N SER A 281 9.90 -50.44 55.11
CA SER A 281 10.07 -50.65 53.68
C SER A 281 10.33 -52.11 53.31
N TRP A 282 10.55 -52.99 54.30
CA TRP A 282 10.96 -54.38 54.05
C TRP A 282 10.27 -55.36 54.99
N THR A 283 9.90 -56.54 54.46
CA THR A 283 9.52 -57.70 55.29
C THR A 283 10.34 -58.91 54.87
N LEU A 284 10.92 -59.62 55.83
CA LEU A 284 11.54 -60.93 55.60
C LEU A 284 10.75 -61.99 56.37
N ASN A 285 10.24 -63.00 55.68
CA ASN A 285 9.46 -64.05 56.36
C ASN A 285 10.33 -64.84 57.37
N ALA A 286 9.68 -65.59 58.27
CA ALA A 286 10.39 -66.34 59.31
C ALA A 286 11.39 -67.38 58.77
N GLY A 287 11.11 -67.93 57.57
CA GLY A 287 12.01 -68.87 56.89
C GLY A 287 13.20 -68.22 56.18
N GLY A 288 13.21 -66.88 56.05
CA GLY A 288 14.19 -66.16 55.24
C GLY A 288 14.09 -66.43 53.74
N THR A 289 12.98 -67.00 53.26
CA THR A 289 12.81 -67.43 51.86
C THR A 289 11.99 -66.45 51.00
N VAL A 290 11.36 -65.46 51.63
CA VAL A 290 10.55 -64.45 50.95
C VAL A 290 10.91 -63.07 51.51
N LEU A 291 11.41 -62.21 50.64
CA LEU A 291 11.68 -60.80 50.92
C LEU A 291 10.62 -59.95 50.21
N THR A 292 9.96 -59.07 50.94
CA THR A 292 8.98 -58.13 50.41
C THR A 292 9.55 -56.71 50.50
N ILE A 293 9.43 -55.95 49.41
CA ILE A 293 9.56 -54.49 49.42
C ILE A 293 8.15 -53.96 49.61
N GLU A 294 7.90 -53.37 50.77
CA GLU A 294 6.59 -52.85 51.15
C GLU A 294 6.25 -51.62 50.30
N ALA A 295 4.96 -51.43 49.99
CA ALA A 295 4.46 -50.30 49.24
C ALA A 295 4.81 -48.95 49.89
N ALA A 296 4.96 -48.91 51.22
CA ALA A 296 5.42 -47.71 51.93
C ALA A 296 6.85 -47.29 51.55
N GLY A 297 7.65 -48.20 51.00
CA GLY A 297 8.95 -47.91 50.41
C GLY A 297 8.86 -47.47 48.93
N LEU A 298 7.72 -47.62 48.25
CA LEU A 298 7.59 -47.38 46.82
C LEU A 298 6.75 -46.12 46.54
N SER A 299 7.02 -45.42 45.44
CA SER A 299 6.20 -44.26 45.03
C SER A 299 5.06 -44.74 44.14
N GLY A 300 3.90 -44.93 44.76
CA GLY A 300 2.69 -45.41 44.09
C GLY A 300 2.49 -46.91 44.26
N ASN A 301 1.36 -47.40 43.78
CA ASN A 301 0.99 -48.81 43.84
C ASN A 301 1.63 -49.57 42.68
N VAL A 302 2.31 -50.67 42.97
CA VAL A 302 2.96 -51.47 41.94
C VAL A 302 1.92 -52.28 41.14
N LEU A 303 1.96 -52.15 39.82
CA LEU A 303 1.03 -52.79 38.89
C LEU A 303 1.68 -53.89 38.05
N ALA A 304 2.97 -53.75 37.78
CA ALA A 304 3.77 -54.76 37.09
C ALA A 304 5.19 -54.74 37.66
N VAL A 305 5.83 -55.90 37.77
CA VAL A 305 7.23 -56.02 38.17
C VAL A 305 7.90 -57.10 37.34
N LEU A 306 9.12 -56.80 36.93
CA LEU A 306 10.05 -57.73 36.30
C LEU A 306 11.40 -57.52 36.95
N GLY A 307 12.11 -58.61 37.22
CA GLY A 307 13.44 -58.50 37.77
C GLY A 307 14.33 -59.63 37.30
N SER A 308 15.63 -59.36 37.28
CA SER A 308 16.65 -60.33 36.91
C SER A 308 17.85 -60.21 37.82
N ILE A 309 18.49 -61.33 38.12
CA ILE A 309 19.74 -61.34 38.88
C ILE A 309 20.83 -60.67 38.03
N GLN A 310 21.43 -59.62 38.56
CA GLN A 310 22.57 -58.92 37.97
C GLN A 310 23.89 -59.49 38.49
N ILE A 311 23.97 -59.75 39.80
CA ILE A 311 25.16 -60.28 40.47
C ILE A 311 24.73 -61.41 41.37
N ASN A 312 25.40 -62.56 41.27
CA ASN A 312 25.21 -63.70 42.14
C ASN A 312 26.55 -64.13 42.73
N ALA A 313 26.86 -63.68 43.94
CA ALA A 313 28.02 -64.14 44.69
C ALA A 313 27.67 -65.22 45.74
N SER A 314 26.50 -65.85 45.64
CA SER A 314 26.05 -66.91 46.57
C SER A 314 26.79 -68.25 46.40
N GLY A 315 27.56 -68.39 45.31
CA GLY A 315 28.17 -69.67 44.92
C GLY A 315 27.18 -70.68 44.32
N ASN A 316 25.88 -70.38 44.30
CA ASN A 316 24.86 -71.21 43.69
C ASN A 316 24.60 -70.80 42.23
N ASN A 317 24.99 -71.64 41.27
CA ASN A 317 24.89 -71.35 39.83
C ASN A 317 23.51 -71.64 39.22
N THR A 318 22.58 -72.26 39.96
CA THR A 318 21.25 -72.67 39.48
C THR A 318 20.13 -71.81 40.07
N LEU A 319 20.48 -70.69 40.67
CA LEU A 319 19.56 -69.79 41.32
C LEU A 319 18.56 -69.16 40.34
N GLN A 320 17.28 -69.39 40.59
CA GLN A 320 16.16 -68.78 39.90
C GLN A 320 15.56 -67.69 40.79
N VAL A 321 15.05 -66.63 40.16
CA VAL A 321 14.40 -65.52 40.86
C VAL A 321 12.97 -65.38 40.39
N ASP A 322 12.09 -65.06 41.32
CA ASP A 322 10.68 -64.84 41.09
C ASP A 322 10.27 -63.53 41.76
N PHE A 323 9.80 -62.60 40.93
CA PHE A 323 9.25 -61.33 41.37
C PHE A 323 7.73 -61.36 41.14
N ARG A 324 6.96 -61.11 42.19
CA ARG A 324 5.50 -61.08 42.14
C ARG A 324 4.98 -59.82 42.83
N ILE A 325 3.73 -59.50 42.55
CA ILE A 325 3.02 -58.43 43.24
C ILE A 325 2.00 -59.05 44.17
N THR A 326 1.99 -58.61 45.42
CA THR A 326 0.92 -58.95 46.37
C THR A 326 0.37 -57.66 46.92
N ALA A 327 -0.93 -57.39 46.67
CA ALA A 327 -1.52 -56.07 46.86
C ALA A 327 -0.71 -55.00 46.10
N ASN A 328 0.07 -54.17 46.80
CA ASN A 328 0.88 -53.09 46.23
C ASN A 328 2.39 -53.31 46.44
N ASP A 329 2.78 -54.47 46.99
CA ASP A 329 4.15 -54.78 47.40
C ASP A 329 4.87 -55.60 46.33
N ILE A 330 6.20 -55.48 46.27
CA ILE A 330 7.05 -56.34 45.44
C ILE A 330 7.55 -57.49 46.29
N VAL A 331 7.18 -58.72 45.93
CA VAL A 331 7.60 -59.94 46.60
C VAL A 331 8.69 -60.62 45.78
N LEU A 332 9.83 -60.87 46.43
CA LEU A 332 10.99 -61.55 45.89
C LEU A 332 11.15 -62.93 46.55
N SER A 333 11.28 -63.96 45.73
CA SER A 333 11.63 -65.31 46.15
C SER A 333 12.75 -65.88 45.29
N MET A 334 13.58 -66.74 45.88
CA MET A 334 14.68 -67.42 45.21
C MET A 334 14.53 -68.93 45.32
N TYR A 335 14.87 -69.63 44.24
CA TYR A 335 14.78 -71.07 44.18
C TYR A 335 16.04 -71.69 43.60
N ASP A 336 16.42 -72.85 44.10
CA ASP A 336 17.34 -73.77 43.44
C ASP A 336 16.54 -75.00 43.02
N GLY A 337 16.19 -75.04 41.74
CA GLY A 337 15.14 -75.94 41.25
C GLY A 337 13.80 -75.63 41.92
N THR A 338 13.26 -76.58 42.68
CA THR A 338 11.98 -76.41 43.42
C THR A 338 12.16 -75.95 44.87
N ASN A 339 13.40 -75.84 45.34
CA ASN A 339 13.69 -75.57 46.74
C ASN A 339 13.86 -74.07 46.97
N ALA A 340 12.94 -73.47 47.73
CA ALA A 340 13.06 -72.09 48.16
C ALA A 340 14.36 -71.91 48.96
N GLN A 341 15.12 -70.88 48.61
CA GLN A 341 16.41 -70.60 49.23
C GLN A 341 16.26 -69.55 50.32
N ASP A 342 16.99 -69.75 51.42
CA ASP A 342 17.08 -68.79 52.51
C ASP A 342 18.08 -67.69 52.14
N PHE A 343 17.57 -66.47 51.97
CA PHE A 343 18.36 -65.30 51.61
C PHE A 343 19.52 -65.07 52.56
N THR A 344 19.37 -65.34 53.87
CA THR A 344 20.47 -65.08 54.82
C THR A 344 21.64 -66.03 54.62
N ILE A 345 21.37 -67.27 54.20
CA ILE A 345 22.41 -68.25 53.88
C ILE A 345 23.05 -67.92 52.53
N LEU A 346 22.24 -67.51 51.55
CA LEU A 346 22.73 -67.17 50.21
C LEU A 346 23.71 -66.00 50.22
N VAL A 347 23.49 -64.99 51.08
CA VAL A 347 24.35 -63.80 51.10
C VAL A 347 25.57 -63.93 52.01
N ASP A 348 25.73 -65.04 52.74
CA ASP A 348 26.91 -65.27 53.59
C ASP A 348 28.21 -65.40 52.77
N THR A 349 28.13 -65.87 51.53
CA THR A 349 29.29 -65.99 50.63
C THR A 349 29.54 -64.74 49.79
N GLY A 350 28.59 -63.80 49.73
CA GLY A 350 28.70 -62.55 48.99
C GLY A 350 27.34 -61.94 48.63
N LEU A 351 27.36 -60.71 48.11
CA LEU A 351 26.13 -59.98 47.77
C LEU A 351 25.37 -60.63 46.60
N VAL A 352 24.06 -60.40 46.58
CA VAL A 352 23.21 -60.67 45.41
C VAL A 352 22.51 -59.37 45.01
N ALA A 353 22.54 -59.05 43.72
CA ALA A 353 21.93 -57.83 43.20
C ALA A 353 21.04 -58.11 41.99
N PHE A 354 20.05 -57.25 41.75
CA PHE A 354 19.05 -57.38 40.70
C PHE A 354 18.82 -56.06 40.00
N ASN A 355 18.53 -56.12 38.72
CA ASN A 355 17.83 -55.05 38.02
C ASN A 355 16.34 -55.32 38.13
N VAL A 356 15.58 -54.37 38.66
CA VAL A 356 14.13 -54.48 38.84
C VAL A 356 13.48 -53.34 38.07
N ILE A 357 12.58 -53.69 37.15
CA ILE A 357 11.74 -52.75 36.42
C ILE A 357 10.31 -52.97 36.89
N TYR A 358 9.62 -51.90 37.25
CA TYR A 358 8.23 -51.97 37.69
C TYR A 358 7.43 -50.77 37.18
N ILE A 359 6.12 -50.92 37.15
CA ILE A 359 5.18 -49.87 36.78
C ILE A 359 4.39 -49.51 38.02
N THR A 360 4.28 -48.23 38.32
CA THR A 360 3.37 -47.74 39.36
C THR A 360 2.22 -46.96 38.75
N ASP A 361 1.11 -46.84 39.48
CA ASP A 361 0.19 -45.74 39.23
C ASP A 361 0.81 -44.39 39.63
N ALA A 362 0.10 -43.32 39.25
CA ALA A 362 0.50 -41.92 39.40
C ALA A 362 0.46 -41.43 40.85
#